data_AF-A0A5N5PQR4-F1
#
_entry.id   AF-A0A5N5PQR4-F1
#
_cell.length_a   1.000
_cell.length_b   1.000
_cell.length_c   1.000
_cell.angle_alpha   90.00
_cell.angle_beta   90.00
_cell.angle_gamma   90.00
#
_symmetry.space_group_name_H-M   'P 1'
#
loop_
_entity.id
_entity.type
_entity.pdbx_description
1 polymer ?
#
loop_
_entity_poly.entity_id
_entity_poly.type
_entity_poly.pdbx_seq_one_letter_code
_entity_poly.pdbx_strand_id
1 'polypeptide(L)'
;QIVLEYAYRRSRDPACSVFWVHADNETTFTQDYKAIAKRLGLAGSLDGPELLTAVRERIEGNPCWVLVLDNADNLAVFGVGRTRPGADEKRGLCDFVPRGPVGTVLWTSRDRRIGGSFV
;
A
#
# COMPACT_ATOMS: atom_id res chain seq x y z
N GLN A 1 -18.20 -9.30 -1.57
CA GLN A 1 -17.11 -8.29 -1.57
C GLN A 1 -16.04 -8.77 -2.54
N ILE A 2 -15.90 -8.14 -3.72
CA ILE A 2 -15.11 -8.68 -4.85
C ILE A 2 -13.61 -8.75 -4.52
N VAL A 3 -13.07 -7.73 -3.85
CA VAL A 3 -11.64 -7.67 -3.49
C VAL A 3 -11.23 -8.78 -2.52
N LEU A 4 -12.08 -9.11 -1.55
CA LEU A 4 -11.80 -10.21 -0.62
C LEU A 4 -11.72 -11.55 -1.36
N GLU A 5 -12.63 -11.80 -2.29
CA GLU A 5 -12.62 -13.02 -3.10
C GLU A 5 -11.38 -13.10 -4.01
N TYR A 6 -11.01 -11.99 -4.66
CA TYR A 6 -9.79 -11.91 -5.44
C TYR A 6 -8.55 -12.18 -4.58
N ALA A 7 -8.43 -11.51 -3.44
CA ALA A 7 -7.33 -11.69 -2.49
C ALA A 7 -7.23 -13.16 -2.03
N TYR A 8 -8.36 -13.77 -1.68
CA TYR A 8 -8.42 -15.18 -1.30
C TYR A 8 -7.99 -16.13 -2.43
N ARG A 9 -8.40 -15.87 -3.67
CA ARG A 9 -7.97 -16.68 -4.83
C ARG A 9 -6.45 -16.54 -5.05
N ARG A 10 -5.91 -15.33 -4.91
CA ARG A 10 -4.47 -15.06 -5.09
C ARG A 10 -3.65 -15.66 -3.95
N SER A 11 -4.13 -15.68 -2.72
CA SER A 11 -3.43 -16.32 -1.59
C SER A 11 -3.35 -17.84 -1.70
N ARG A 12 -4.08 -18.48 -2.62
CA ARG A 12 -3.96 -19.92 -2.91
C ARG A 12 -2.80 -20.25 -3.86
N ASP A 13 -2.25 -19.26 -4.54
CA ASP A 13 -1.04 -19.39 -5.35
C ASP A 13 0.19 -19.24 -4.43
N PRO A 14 1.00 -20.30 -4.22
CA PRO A 14 2.15 -20.23 -3.32
C PRO A 14 3.23 -19.24 -3.77
N ALA A 15 3.26 -18.87 -5.06
CA ALA A 15 4.17 -17.86 -5.57
C ALA A 15 3.70 -16.43 -5.26
N CYS A 16 2.42 -16.24 -4.92
CA CYS A 16 1.81 -14.93 -4.71
C CYS A 16 1.71 -14.58 -3.23
N SER A 17 2.34 -13.46 -2.85
CA SER A 17 2.11 -12.85 -1.54
C SER A 17 0.94 -11.87 -1.58
N VAL A 18 0.06 -11.90 -0.57
CA VAL A 18 -1.05 -10.96 -0.44
C VAL A 18 -0.89 -10.13 0.82
N PHE A 19 -0.90 -8.81 0.66
CA PHE A 19 -0.78 -7.82 1.72
C PHE A 19 -2.07 -7.01 1.79
N TRP A 20 -2.53 -6.71 3.01
CA TRP A 20 -3.75 -5.94 3.26
C TRP A 20 -3.43 -4.82 4.22
N VAL A 21 -3.77 -3.59 3.84
CA VAL A 21 -3.41 -2.37 4.56
C VAL A 21 -4.62 -1.45 4.62
N HIS A 22 -4.95 -0.97 5.82
CA HIS A 22 -5.99 0.03 6.06
C HIS A 22 -5.48 1.42 5.69
N ALA A 23 -6.08 1.99 4.65
CA ALA A 23 -5.66 3.21 3.97
C ALA A 23 -6.50 4.45 4.36
N ASP A 24 -7.21 4.39 5.50
CA ASP A 24 -8.03 5.48 6.03
C ASP A 24 -7.24 6.78 6.20
N ASN A 25 -6.03 6.66 6.73
CA ASN A 25 -5.11 7.77 7.01
C ASN A 25 -3.67 7.26 7.20
N GLU A 26 -2.73 8.19 7.39
CA GLU A 26 -1.30 7.91 7.57
C GLU A 26 -0.99 7.03 8.79
N THR A 27 -1.75 7.17 9.88
CA THR A 27 -1.52 6.39 11.10
C THR A 27 -1.87 4.91 10.89
N THR A 28 -3.04 4.60 10.33
CA THR A 28 -3.46 3.21 10.09
C THR A 28 -2.57 2.53 9.06
N PHE A 29 -2.22 3.25 7.98
CA PHE A 29 -1.28 2.76 6.97
C PHE A 29 0.07 2.40 7.59
N THR A 30 0.62 3.29 8.41
CA THR A 30 1.92 3.08 9.06
C THR A 30 1.90 1.91 10.04
N GLN A 31 0.80 1.74 10.79
CA GLN A 31 0.65 0.60 11.71
C GLN A 31 0.64 -0.74 10.98
N ASP A 32 -0.07 -0.83 9.86
CA ASP A 32 -0.11 -2.07 9.07
C ASP A 32 1.22 -2.35 8.37
N TYR A 33 1.90 -1.31 7.85
CA TYR A 33 3.26 -1.47 7.33
C TYR A 33 4.23 -1.94 8.42
N LYS A 34 4.11 -1.46 9.66
CA LYS A 34 4.90 -1.97 10.81
C LYS A 34 4.60 -3.46 11.08
N ALA A 35 3.33 -3.86 11.00
CA ALA A 35 2.95 -5.27 11.17
C ALA A 35 3.52 -6.16 10.04
N ILE A 36 3.49 -5.68 8.79
CA ILE A 36 4.09 -6.35 7.63
C ILE A 36 5.61 -6.43 7.80
N ALA A 37 6.28 -5.34 8.16
CA ALA A 37 7.73 -5.31 8.43
C ALA A 37 8.15 -6.37 9.45
N LYS A 38 7.38 -6.51 10.54
CA LYS A 38 7.62 -7.54 11.56
C LYS A 38 7.53 -8.95 10.99
N ARG A 39 6.53 -9.24 10.14
CA ARG A 39 6.37 -10.56 9.50
C ARG A 39 7.46 -10.85 8.48
N LEU A 40 7.97 -9.82 7.80
CA LEU A 40 9.04 -9.92 6.82
C LEU A 40 10.44 -9.97 7.45
N GLY A 41 10.55 -9.90 8.78
CA GLY A 41 11.84 -9.89 9.48
C GLY A 41 12.61 -8.57 9.33
N LEU A 42 11.93 -7.48 8.95
CA LEU A 42 12.50 -6.15 8.79
C LEU A 42 12.44 -5.32 10.10
N ALA A 43 11.72 -5.82 11.11
CA ALA A 43 11.58 -5.12 12.39
C ALA A 43 12.83 -5.33 13.26
N GLY A 44 13.54 -4.24 13.53
CA GLY A 44 14.70 -4.25 14.43
C GLY A 44 15.30 -2.86 14.69
N SER A 45 15.26 -1.95 13.71
CA SER A 45 15.81 -0.59 13.85
C SER A 45 15.15 0.49 12.98
N LEU A 46 14.28 0.11 12.05
CA LEU A 46 13.65 1.06 11.12
C LEU A 46 12.37 1.65 11.72
N ASP A 47 12.15 2.95 11.53
CA ASP A 47 10.88 3.62 11.80
C ASP A 47 10.60 4.69 10.73
N GLY A 48 9.39 5.24 10.74
CA GLY A 48 8.99 6.32 9.84
C GLY A 48 9.21 5.98 8.36
N PRO A 49 9.64 6.94 7.53
CA PRO A 49 9.82 6.76 6.09
C PRO A 49 10.77 5.63 5.69
N GLU A 50 11.78 5.32 6.50
CA GLU A 50 12.75 4.25 6.21
C GLU A 50 12.09 2.88 6.30
N LEU A 51 11.27 2.65 7.34
CA LEU A 51 10.47 1.43 7.47
C LEU A 51 9.49 1.30 6.31
N LEU A 52 8.79 2.37 5.95
CA LEU A 52 7.82 2.34 4.85
C LEU A 52 8.48 2.03 3.51
N THR A 53 9.66 2.59 3.27
CA THR A 53 10.47 2.34 2.07
C THR A 53 10.95 0.89 2.03
N ALA A 54 11.48 0.36 3.13
CA ALA A 54 11.95 -1.02 3.20
C ALA A 54 10.82 -2.04 2.98
N VAL A 55 9.63 -1.78 3.52
CA VAL A 55 8.45 -2.63 3.26
C VAL A 55 8.04 -2.58 1.80
N ARG A 56 7.98 -1.38 1.19
CA ARG A 56 7.69 -1.22 -0.24
C ARG A 56 8.63 -2.05 -1.09
N GLU A 57 9.94 -1.87 -0.91
CA GLU A 57 10.98 -2.58 -1.67
C GLU A 57 10.92 -4.09 -1.46
N ARG A 58 10.62 -4.54 -0.23
CA ARG A 58 10.47 -5.97 0.05
C ARG A 58 9.22 -6.56 -0.60
N ILE A 59 8.13 -5.79 -0.74
CA ILE A 59 6.95 -6.22 -1.49
C ILE A 59 7.29 -6.32 -2.98
N GLU A 60 7.91 -5.29 -3.55
CA GLU A 60 8.31 -5.20 -4.97
C GLU A 60 9.27 -6.33 -5.39
N GLY A 61 10.14 -6.78 -4.47
CA GLY A 61 11.06 -7.89 -4.71
C GLY A 61 10.41 -9.28 -4.74
N ASN A 62 9.12 -9.42 -4.42
CA ASN A 62 8.44 -10.70 -4.57
C ASN A 62 8.16 -11.00 -6.05
N PRO A 63 8.25 -12.28 -6.48
CA PRO A 63 8.02 -12.66 -7.88
C PRO A 63 6.58 -12.41 -8.32
N CYS A 64 5.64 -12.31 -7.37
CA CYS A 64 4.22 -12.14 -7.60
C CYS A 64 3.59 -11.61 -6.30
N TRP A 65 2.85 -10.49 -6.37
CA TRP A 65 2.27 -9.89 -5.17
C TRP A 65 0.97 -9.11 -5.44
N VAL A 66 0.14 -9.02 -4.41
CA VAL A 66 -1.04 -8.17 -4.36
C VAL A 66 -0.99 -7.33 -3.11
N LEU A 67 -1.14 -6.01 -3.24
CA LEU A 67 -1.40 -5.10 -2.13
C LEU A 67 -2.85 -4.61 -2.20
N VAL A 68 -3.62 -4.83 -1.15
CA VAL A 68 -4.95 -4.24 -0.98
C VAL A 68 -4.82 -3.03 -0.07
N LEU A 69 -5.17 -1.85 -0.59
CA LEU A 69 -5.35 -0.61 0.15
C LEU A 69 -6.85 -0.46 0.43
N ASP A 70 -7.24 -0.91 1.61
CA ASP A 70 -8.64 -0.96 2.02
C ASP A 70 -9.06 0.36 2.65
N ASN A 71 -10.24 0.85 2.28
CA ASN A 71 -10.82 2.08 2.80
C ASN A 71 -10.00 3.36 2.50
N ALA A 72 -9.44 3.46 1.30
CA ALA A 72 -8.69 4.60 0.80
C ALA A 72 -9.61 5.80 0.44
N ASP A 73 -10.41 6.25 1.39
CA ASP A 73 -11.41 7.33 1.22
C ASP A 73 -10.76 8.73 1.13
N ASN A 74 -9.58 8.91 1.71
CA ASN A 74 -8.88 10.19 1.73
C ASN A 74 -7.67 10.20 0.79
N LEU A 75 -7.90 10.48 -0.50
CA LEU A 75 -6.80 10.51 -1.47
C LEU A 75 -5.77 11.64 -1.23
N ALA A 76 -6.08 12.64 -0.40
CA ALA A 76 -5.14 13.73 -0.11
C ALA A 76 -3.91 13.24 0.67
N VAL A 77 -4.03 12.18 1.50
CA VAL A 77 -2.87 11.56 2.17
C VAL A 77 -1.96 10.83 1.18
N PHE A 78 -2.52 10.44 0.03
CA PHE A 78 -1.81 9.88 -1.12
C PHE A 78 -1.29 10.95 -2.09
N GLY A 79 -1.45 12.23 -1.77
CA GLY A 79 -0.93 13.34 -2.58
C GLY A 79 -1.87 13.79 -3.71
N VAL A 80 -3.07 13.24 -3.83
CA VAL A 80 -4.06 13.68 -4.83
C VAL A 80 -4.57 15.08 -4.47
N GLY A 81 -4.56 15.99 -5.45
CA GLY A 81 -5.03 17.38 -5.27
C GLY A 81 -3.98 18.34 -4.70
N ARG A 82 -2.73 17.90 -4.46
CA ARG A 82 -1.63 18.80 -4.11
C ARG A 82 -1.12 19.56 -5.35
N THR A 83 -1.16 20.88 -5.32
CA THR A 83 -0.66 21.75 -6.40
C THR A 83 0.81 22.13 -6.20
N ARG A 84 1.69 21.47 -6.97
CA ARG A 84 3.13 21.72 -7.18
C ARG A 84 4.08 21.62 -5.97
N PRO A 85 5.31 21.11 -6.16
CA PRO A 85 6.22 20.81 -5.07
C PRO A 85 6.93 22.07 -4.58
N GLY A 86 6.76 22.38 -3.29
CA GLY A 86 7.70 23.19 -2.52
C GLY A 86 8.76 22.29 -1.87
N ALA A 87 9.96 22.81 -1.65
CA ALA A 87 11.15 22.07 -1.23
C ALA A 87 11.07 21.36 0.16
N ASP A 88 9.95 21.51 0.88
CA ASP A 88 9.72 20.99 2.23
C ASP A 88 8.51 20.01 2.32
N GLU A 89 7.98 19.51 1.19
CA GLU A 89 6.79 18.66 1.23
C GLU A 89 7.08 17.23 1.72
N LYS A 90 6.43 16.87 2.84
CA LYS A 90 6.30 15.49 3.34
C LYS A 90 5.86 14.56 2.20
N ARG A 91 6.65 13.51 1.94
CA ARG A 91 6.31 12.40 1.04
C ARG A 91 4.86 11.96 1.27
N GLY A 92 4.07 11.92 0.19
CA GLY A 92 2.72 11.36 0.27
C GLY A 92 2.79 9.84 0.42
N LEU A 93 1.74 9.21 0.93
CA LEU A 93 1.70 7.75 1.09
C LEU A 93 1.91 7.00 -0.24
N CYS A 94 1.57 7.62 -1.37
CA CYS A 94 1.83 7.10 -2.73
C CYS A 94 3.30 6.78 -3.01
N ASP A 95 4.25 7.42 -2.31
CA ASP A 95 5.66 7.13 -2.46
C ASP A 95 6.04 5.79 -1.82
N PHE A 96 5.22 5.29 -0.90
CA PHE A 96 5.42 4.02 -0.19
C PHE A 96 4.52 2.90 -0.71
N VAL A 97 3.67 3.18 -1.71
CA VAL A 97 2.90 2.16 -2.42
C VAL A 97 3.82 1.46 -3.43
N PRO A 98 3.93 0.13 -3.40
CA PRO A 98 4.80 -0.64 -4.28
C PRO A 98 4.34 -0.53 -5.74
N ARG A 99 5.31 -0.56 -6.66
CA ARG A 99 5.13 -0.48 -8.11
C ARG A 99 5.94 -1.56 -8.79
N GLY A 100 5.40 -2.17 -9.84
CA GLY A 100 6.15 -3.15 -10.62
C GLY A 100 5.27 -3.96 -11.56
N PRO A 101 5.85 -4.57 -12.60
CA PRO A 101 5.11 -5.25 -13.66
C PRO A 101 4.48 -6.57 -13.20
N VAL A 102 4.93 -7.14 -12.08
CA VAL A 102 4.46 -8.43 -11.53
C VAL A 102 3.51 -8.26 -10.34
N GLY A 103 3.18 -7.02 -9.99
CA GLY A 103 2.38 -6.66 -8.84
C GLY A 103 1.00 -6.15 -9.20
N THR A 104 0.06 -6.24 -8.25
CA THR A 104 -1.25 -5.60 -8.36
C THR A 104 -1.52 -4.79 -7.11
N VAL A 105 -1.92 -3.52 -7.27
CA VAL A 105 -2.46 -2.71 -6.18
C VAL A 105 -3.97 -2.58 -6.37
N LEU A 106 -4.74 -3.01 -5.38
CA LEU A 106 -6.19 -2.88 -5.36
C LEU A 106 -6.57 -1.82 -4.34
N TRP A 107 -7.32 -0.82 -4.80
CA TRP A 107 -7.85 0.24 -3.96
C TRP A 107 -9.32 -0.05 -3.70
N THR A 108 -9.73 -0.05 -2.43
CA THR A 108 -11.15 0.00 -2.07
C THR A 108 -11.43 1.37 -1.46
N SER A 109 -12.60 1.91 -1.78
CA SER A 109 -13.10 3.12 -1.14
C SER A 109 -14.61 3.02 -1.02
N ARG A 110 -15.15 3.65 0.02
CA ARG A 110 -16.58 3.90 0.20
C ARG A 110 -17.00 5.22 -0.44
N ASP A 111 -16.05 6.10 -0.75
CA ASP A 111 -16.33 7.34 -1.47
C ASP A 111 -16.64 7.04 -2.93
N ARG A 112 -17.92 7.15 -3.28
CA ARG A 112 -18.42 6.93 -4.64
C ARG A 112 -17.85 7.92 -5.67
N ARG A 113 -17.21 9.01 -5.23
CA ARG A 113 -16.51 9.96 -6.10
C ARG A 113 -15.15 9.42 -6.54
N ILE A 114 -14.59 8.46 -5.80
CA ILE A 114 -13.37 7.73 -6.16
C ILE A 114 -13.78 6.57 -7.07
N GLY A 115 -14.16 6.92 -8.30
CA GLY A 115 -14.46 5.98 -9.37
C GLY A 115 -13.46 6.19 -10.50
N GLY A 116 -12.43 5.35 -10.59
CA GLY A 116 -11.43 5.43 -11.64
C GLY A 116 -10.51 4.22 -11.65
N SER A 117 -10.27 3.67 -12.85
CA SER A 117 -9.23 2.68 -13.08
C SER A 117 -7.88 3.37 -12.91
N PHE A 118 -7.20 3.11 -11.80
CA PHE A 118 -5.76 3.34 -11.72
C PHE A 118 -5.10 2.19 -12.49
N VAL A 119 -4.94 2.39 -13.80
CA VAL A 119 -4.12 1.54 -14.69
C VAL A 119 -2.65 1.87 -14.49
#